data_AF-A0AAW2XZR1-F1
#
_entry.id   AF-A0AAW2XZR1-F1
#
_cell.length_a   1.000
_cell.length_b   1.000
_cell.length_c   1.000
_cell.angle_alpha   90.00
_cell.angle_beta   90.00
_cell.angle_gamma   90.00
#
_symmetry.space_group_name_H-M   'P 1'
#
loop_
_entity.id
_entity.type
_entity.pdbx_description
1 polymer ?
#
loop_
_entity_poly.entity_id
_entity_poly.type
_entity_poly.pdbx_seq_one_letter_code
_entity_poly.pdbx_strand_id
1 'polypeptide(L)'
;MKLLKQPDIQSIEKQKRIDWFSFVIDDCVRLVVPVGPRFQVDVPSWSVQASRIGLTIGDSESDNTKWLGTQIWPVKGRNREVDFTVVGKGRPETCECAYQGSVECVRWHIVDKRCQLQIDLGPAFWKWKFDSMGEDVSKLWSSEEQKKFECIVKTNSTLQGRNFIKSALESFPARQERAV
;
A
#
# COMPACT_ATOMS: atom_id res chain seq x y z
N MET A 1 -27.79 57.52 -28.71
CA MET A 1 -27.57 56.15 -29.19
C MET A 1 -26.22 56.05 -29.89
N LYS A 2 -25.17 55.68 -29.16
CA LYS A 2 -23.91 55.14 -29.70
C LYS A 2 -23.43 54.08 -28.69
N LEU A 3 -23.01 52.95 -29.24
CA LEU A 3 -22.94 51.64 -28.61
C LEU A 3 -21.93 51.55 -27.47
N LEU A 4 -22.35 50.96 -26.35
CA LEU A 4 -21.47 50.40 -25.32
C LEU A 4 -20.61 49.31 -25.97
N LYS A 5 -19.30 49.52 -26.02
CA LYS A 5 -18.34 48.45 -26.30
C LYS A 5 -18.41 47.46 -25.15
N GLN A 6 -18.75 46.21 -25.45
CA GLN A 6 -18.55 45.10 -24.53
C GLN A 6 -17.04 44.88 -24.38
N PRO A 7 -16.49 44.82 -23.15
CA PRO A 7 -15.16 44.29 -22.95
C PRO A 7 -15.17 42.77 -23.08
N ASP A 8 -14.08 42.32 -23.67
CA ASP A 8 -13.71 41.01 -24.19
C ASP A 8 -13.88 39.85 -23.20
N ILE A 9 -14.51 38.77 -23.65
CA ILE A 9 -14.58 37.48 -22.95
C ILE A 9 -13.23 36.77 -23.18
N GLN A 10 -12.14 37.35 -22.68
CA GLN A 10 -10.80 36.75 -22.81
C GLN A 10 -9.97 36.73 -21.52
N SER A 11 -10.56 37.05 -20.37
CA SER A 11 -9.88 36.89 -19.07
C SER A 11 -10.61 35.93 -18.14
N ILE A 12 -10.98 34.75 -18.63
CA ILE A 12 -11.08 33.59 -17.75
C ILE A 12 -9.64 33.08 -17.61
N GLU A 13 -8.86 33.81 -16.82
CA GLU A 13 -7.52 33.45 -16.46
C GLU A 13 -7.54 32.03 -15.88
N LYS A 14 -6.69 31.19 -16.45
CA LYS A 14 -6.40 29.83 -16.04
C LYS A 14 -6.26 29.81 -14.51
N GLN A 15 -7.30 29.35 -13.83
CA GLN A 15 -7.24 29.05 -12.40
C GLN A 15 -6.15 27.99 -12.23
N LYS A 16 -4.96 28.46 -11.87
CA LYS A 16 -3.79 27.63 -11.61
C LYS A 16 -4.22 26.69 -10.49
N ARG A 17 -4.28 25.39 -10.77
CA ARG A 17 -4.66 24.38 -9.80
C ARG A 17 -3.61 24.41 -8.70
N ILE A 18 -3.91 25.08 -7.60
CA ILE A 18 -3.01 25.18 -6.46
C ILE A 18 -2.84 23.76 -5.93
N ASP A 19 -1.60 23.31 -5.83
CA ASP A 19 -1.29 22.01 -5.27
C ASP A 19 -1.72 21.99 -3.80
N TRP A 20 -2.42 20.93 -3.41
CA TRP A 20 -3.07 20.85 -2.10
C TRP A 20 -2.05 20.93 -0.96
N PHE A 21 -0.85 20.38 -1.14
CA PHE A 21 0.21 20.47 -0.16
C PHE A 21 0.70 21.91 0.02
N SER A 22 0.87 22.64 -1.08
CA SER A 22 1.24 24.06 -1.02
C SER A 22 0.13 24.94 -0.42
N PHE A 23 -1.15 24.56 -0.55
CA PHE A 23 -2.26 25.24 0.14
C PHE A 23 -2.30 24.97 1.65
N VAL A 24 -1.97 23.75 2.10
CA VAL A 24 -1.99 23.38 3.53
C VAL A 24 -0.78 23.96 4.29
N ILE A 25 0.36 24.13 3.62
CA ILE A 25 1.61 24.64 4.22
C ILE A 25 1.73 26.17 4.06
N ASP A 26 0.86 26.81 3.28
CA ASP A 26 0.84 28.26 3.17
C ASP A 26 0.29 28.89 4.47
N ASP A 27 1.21 29.31 5.34
CA ASP A 27 0.90 30.05 6.57
C ASP A 27 0.11 31.36 6.33
N CYS A 28 0.03 31.86 5.09
CA CYS A 28 -0.80 33.00 4.72
C CYS A 28 -2.29 32.62 4.65
N VAL A 29 -2.61 31.35 4.38
CA VAL A 29 -3.97 30.81 4.43
C VAL A 29 -4.23 30.35 5.86
N ARG A 30 -4.79 31.23 6.70
CA ARG A 30 -5.20 30.88 8.06
C ARG A 30 -6.36 29.88 8.05
N LEU A 31 -6.07 28.60 7.79
CA LEU A 31 -7.01 27.51 7.96
C LEU A 31 -7.34 27.40 9.46
N VAL A 32 -8.61 27.57 9.79
CA VAL A 32 -9.09 27.46 11.17
C VAL A 32 -9.08 25.99 11.55
N VAL A 33 -8.21 25.62 12.50
CA VAL A 33 -8.27 24.30 13.14
C VAL A 33 -9.44 24.32 14.13
N PRO A 34 -10.51 23.54 13.88
CA PRO A 34 -11.67 23.56 14.77
C PRO A 34 -11.33 22.87 16.09
N VAL A 35 -11.44 23.60 17.19
CA VAL A 35 -11.24 23.08 18.55
C VAL A 35 -12.59 22.98 19.25
N GLY A 36 -12.85 21.86 19.93
CA GLY A 36 -14.03 21.65 20.75
C GLY A 36 -14.46 20.18 20.80
N PRO A 37 -15.48 19.86 21.62
CA PRO A 37 -15.89 18.47 21.88
C PRO A 37 -16.30 17.65 20.65
N ARG A 38 -16.72 18.32 19.56
CA ARG A 38 -17.08 17.66 18.29
C ARG A 38 -15.88 17.36 17.38
N PHE A 39 -14.71 17.89 17.72
CA PHE A 39 -13.50 17.83 16.91
C PHE A 39 -12.31 17.20 17.67
N GLN A 40 -12.41 17.12 19.00
CA GLN A 40 -11.41 16.52 19.87
C GLN A 40 -11.87 15.13 20.31
N VAL A 41 -10.91 14.22 20.45
CA VAL A 41 -11.15 12.89 21.02
C VAL A 41 -11.12 12.97 22.55
N ASP A 42 -11.99 12.19 23.19
CA ASP A 42 -11.90 11.98 24.63
C ASP A 42 -10.62 11.20 24.94
N VAL A 43 -9.67 11.84 25.61
CA VAL A 43 -8.41 11.22 26.00
C VAL A 43 -8.62 10.51 27.35
N PRO A 44 -8.54 9.18 27.41
CA PRO A 44 -8.69 8.46 28.67
C PRO A 44 -7.53 8.81 29.61
N SER A 45 -7.79 8.79 30.92
CA SER A 45 -6.75 9.00 31.92
C SER A 45 -5.69 7.91 31.82
N TRP A 46 -4.42 8.32 31.84
CA TRP A 46 -3.29 7.40 31.77
C TRP A 46 -3.23 6.54 33.04
N SER A 47 -3.49 5.23 32.91
CA SER A 47 -3.37 4.28 34.02
C SER A 47 -2.03 3.53 33.96
N VAL A 48 -1.22 3.69 35.01
CA VAL A 48 0.14 3.11 35.10
C VAL A 48 0.12 1.57 35.10
N GLN A 49 -0.98 0.94 35.48
CA GLN A 49 -1.12 -0.53 35.53
C GLN A 49 -1.00 -1.20 34.15
N ALA A 50 -1.46 -0.56 33.07
CA ALA A 50 -1.31 -1.09 31.71
C ALA A 50 0.15 -1.08 31.20
N SER A 51 1.03 -0.30 31.84
CA SER A 51 2.41 -0.09 31.38
C SER A 51 3.44 -1.01 32.02
N ARG A 52 3.14 -1.60 33.20
CA ARG A 52 4.09 -2.47 33.93
C ARG A 52 3.98 -3.95 33.56
N ILE A 53 2.81 -4.36 33.08
CA ILE A 53 2.60 -5.67 32.50
C ILE A 53 2.83 -5.47 31.00
N GLY A 54 4.09 -5.54 30.58
CA GLY A 54 4.42 -5.47 29.16
C GLY A 54 3.69 -6.58 28.44
N LEU A 55 2.56 -6.25 27.79
CA LEU A 55 1.73 -7.07 26.89
C LEU A 55 1.98 -8.59 27.03
N THR A 56 1.82 -9.14 28.23
CA THR A 56 1.55 -10.57 28.34
C THR A 56 0.10 -10.69 27.90
N ILE A 57 -0.08 -11.05 26.64
CA ILE A 57 -1.37 -11.50 26.09
C ILE A 57 -1.72 -12.77 26.86
N GLY A 58 -2.31 -12.58 28.02
CA GLY A 58 -2.59 -13.58 29.02
C GLY A 58 -3.33 -12.89 30.15
N ASP A 59 -4.64 -13.10 30.16
CA ASP A 59 -5.49 -13.07 31.35
C ASP A 59 -5.95 -11.70 31.87
N SER A 60 -6.20 -10.74 30.98
CA SER A 60 -7.31 -9.80 31.22
C SER A 60 -8.45 -10.18 30.30
N GLU A 61 -9.48 -10.82 30.86
CA GLU A 61 -10.79 -11.11 30.25
C GLU A 61 -11.51 -9.79 29.87
N SER A 62 -10.92 -9.04 28.95
CA SER A 62 -11.55 -7.92 28.28
C SER A 62 -12.17 -8.45 27.00
N ASP A 63 -13.50 -8.40 26.96
CA ASP A 63 -14.36 -8.85 25.86
C ASP A 63 -14.07 -8.16 24.51
N ASN A 64 -13.10 -7.22 24.49
CA ASN A 64 -12.65 -6.49 23.31
C ASN A 64 -11.57 -7.22 22.50
N THR A 65 -10.89 -8.23 23.06
CA THR A 65 -9.81 -8.95 22.34
C THR A 65 -10.30 -9.67 21.09
N LYS A 66 -11.58 -10.09 21.06
CA LYS A 66 -12.22 -10.70 19.88
C LYS A 66 -12.28 -9.77 18.66
N TRP A 67 -12.21 -8.45 18.87
CA TRP A 67 -12.22 -7.44 17.80
C TRP A 67 -10.83 -7.03 17.32
N LEU A 68 -9.77 -7.40 18.04
CA LEU A 68 -8.38 -7.06 17.69
C LEU A 68 -7.78 -7.97 16.60
N GLY A 69 -8.58 -8.92 16.11
CA GLY A 69 -8.18 -9.88 15.09
C GLY A 69 -7.43 -11.08 15.65
N THR A 70 -7.15 -12.03 14.76
CA THR A 70 -6.46 -13.27 15.10
C THR A 70 -4.97 -13.13 14.82
N GLN A 71 -4.12 -13.42 15.81
CA GLN A 71 -2.68 -13.49 15.58
C GLN A 71 -2.34 -14.64 14.62
N ILE A 72 -1.78 -14.31 13.46
CA ILE A 72 -1.32 -15.28 12.45
C ILE A 72 0.19 -15.53 12.55
N TRP A 73 0.96 -14.51 12.96
CA TRP A 73 2.42 -14.53 13.08
C TRP A 73 2.86 -13.64 14.27
N PRO A 74 3.89 -14.01 15.04
CA PRO A 74 4.61 -15.29 15.05
C PRO A 74 3.71 -16.44 15.49
N VAL A 75 4.01 -17.65 15.01
CA VAL A 75 3.28 -18.86 15.41
C VAL A 75 3.61 -19.18 16.87
N LYS A 76 2.58 -19.24 17.74
CA LYS A 76 2.73 -19.60 19.16
C LYS A 76 3.53 -20.90 19.29
N GLY A 77 4.53 -20.91 20.17
CA GLY A 77 5.40 -22.06 20.41
C GLY A 77 6.61 -22.20 19.47
N ARG A 78 6.77 -21.34 18.46
CA ARG A 78 8.05 -21.18 17.76
C ARG A 78 8.78 -19.96 18.30
N ASN A 79 9.68 -20.17 19.26
CA ASN A 79 10.66 -19.16 19.64
C ASN A 79 11.77 -19.14 18.58
N ARG A 80 11.55 -18.40 17.49
CA ARG A 80 12.68 -17.91 16.69
C ARG A 80 13.00 -16.53 17.22
N GLU A 81 14.23 -16.34 17.68
CA GLU A 81 14.79 -15.01 17.91
C GLU A 81 14.81 -14.30 16.55
N VAL A 82 13.81 -13.46 16.30
CA VAL A 82 13.78 -12.63 15.11
C VAL A 82 14.78 -11.51 15.37
N ASP A 83 15.91 -11.55 14.66
CA ASP A 83 16.86 -10.46 14.70
C ASP A 83 16.27 -9.23 14.00
N PHE A 84 15.65 -8.36 14.79
CA PHE A 84 15.06 -7.12 14.30
C PHE A 84 16.09 -6.15 13.71
N THR A 85 17.40 -6.35 13.96
CA THR A 85 18.46 -5.47 13.44
C THR A 85 18.65 -5.58 11.92
N VAL A 86 18.07 -6.60 11.28
CA VAL A 86 18.18 -6.85 9.83
C VAL A 86 16.95 -6.36 9.06
N VAL A 87 15.85 -6.02 9.75
CA VAL A 87 14.60 -5.58 9.10
C VAL A 87 14.75 -4.16 8.55
N GLY A 88 14.27 -3.93 7.34
CA GLY A 88 14.23 -2.59 6.73
C GLY A 88 15.50 -2.16 6.00
N LYS A 89 16.51 -3.03 5.85
CA LYS A 89 17.72 -2.73 5.06
C LYS A 89 17.48 -2.60 3.56
N GLY A 90 16.29 -2.97 3.07
CA GLY A 90 15.96 -2.92 1.66
C GLY A 90 16.80 -3.89 0.81
N ARG A 91 16.82 -3.64 -0.50
CA ARG A 91 17.69 -4.37 -1.43
C ARG A 91 19.10 -3.79 -1.33
N PRO A 92 20.16 -4.61 -1.20
CA PRO A 92 21.51 -4.09 -1.29
C PRO A 92 21.81 -3.55 -2.70
N GLU A 93 22.59 -2.47 -2.78
CA GLU A 93 22.95 -1.81 -4.04
C GLU A 93 23.71 -2.75 -5.00
N THR A 94 24.47 -3.70 -4.43
CA THR A 94 25.26 -4.68 -5.18
C THR A 94 24.98 -6.09 -4.73
N CYS A 95 25.20 -7.07 -5.62
CA CYS A 95 25.04 -8.49 -5.34
C CYS A 95 26.20 -9.30 -5.91
N GLU A 96 26.44 -10.50 -5.40
CA GLU A 96 27.56 -11.36 -5.84
C GLU A 96 27.26 -12.12 -7.15
N CYS A 97 26.14 -11.81 -7.83
CA CYS A 97 25.78 -12.44 -9.09
C CYS A 97 26.77 -12.08 -10.21
N ALA A 98 27.08 -13.06 -11.07
CA ALA A 98 27.97 -12.86 -12.22
C ALA A 98 27.53 -11.74 -13.18
N TYR A 99 26.22 -11.54 -13.33
CA TYR A 99 25.63 -10.50 -14.17
C TYR A 99 24.69 -9.61 -13.35
N GLN A 100 25.28 -8.70 -12.56
CA GLN A 100 24.51 -7.79 -11.71
C GLN A 100 23.51 -6.95 -12.53
N GLY A 101 22.28 -6.85 -12.04
CA GLY A 101 21.24 -6.03 -12.67
C GLY A 101 20.57 -6.65 -13.90
N SER A 102 21.02 -7.82 -14.36
CA SER A 102 20.32 -8.56 -15.43
C SER A 102 18.94 -9.05 -14.96
N VAL A 103 18.07 -9.37 -15.91
CA VAL A 103 16.72 -9.91 -15.61
C VAL A 103 16.84 -11.22 -14.84
N GLU A 104 17.81 -12.05 -15.20
CA GLU A 104 18.12 -13.32 -14.54
C GLU A 104 18.60 -13.12 -13.11
N CYS A 105 19.46 -12.12 -12.86
CA CYS A 105 19.90 -11.73 -11.52
C CYS A 105 18.70 -11.32 -10.66
N VAL A 106 17.82 -10.46 -11.18
CA VAL A 106 16.62 -10.01 -10.46
C VAL A 106 15.69 -11.19 -10.15
N ARG A 107 15.42 -12.05 -11.13
CA ARG A 107 14.59 -13.25 -10.94
C ARG A 107 15.15 -14.18 -9.87
N TRP A 108 16.46 -14.44 -9.90
CA TRP A 108 17.11 -15.26 -8.87
C TRP A 108 16.96 -14.67 -7.47
N HIS A 109 17.17 -13.37 -7.31
CA HIS A 109 16.99 -12.70 -6.02
C HIS A 109 15.54 -12.75 -5.53
N ILE A 110 14.56 -12.59 -6.42
CA ILE A 110 13.15 -12.71 -6.06
C ILE A 110 12.86 -14.12 -5.51
N VAL A 111 13.34 -15.16 -6.20
CA VAL A 111 13.16 -16.55 -5.78
C VAL A 111 13.87 -16.81 -4.44
N ASP A 112 15.14 -16.41 -4.29
CA ASP A 112 15.92 -16.57 -3.07
C ASP A 112 15.24 -15.90 -1.86
N LYS A 113 14.88 -14.61 -1.99
CA LYS A 113 14.22 -13.87 -0.90
C LYS A 113 12.84 -14.40 -0.58
N ARG A 114 12.12 -14.93 -1.57
CA ARG A 114 10.83 -15.60 -1.36
C ARG A 114 10.99 -16.91 -0.59
N CYS A 115 11.99 -17.72 -0.93
CA CYS A 115 12.29 -18.95 -0.18
C CYS A 115 12.65 -18.62 1.27
N GLN A 116 13.50 -17.61 1.49
CA GLN A 116 13.81 -17.15 2.84
C GLN A 116 12.56 -16.70 3.59
N LEU A 117 11.70 -15.88 2.95
CA LEU A 117 10.44 -15.42 3.54
C LEU A 117 9.50 -16.58 3.90
N GLN A 118 9.44 -17.62 3.07
CA GLN A 118 8.64 -18.82 3.34
C GLN A 118 9.16 -19.60 4.55
N ILE A 119 10.48 -19.73 4.69
CA ILE A 119 11.12 -20.35 5.85
C ILE A 119 10.82 -19.52 7.09
N ASP A 120 10.97 -18.20 6.99
CA ASP A 120 10.81 -17.26 8.10
C ASP A 120 9.38 -17.29 8.62
N LEU A 121 8.38 -17.14 7.75
CA LEU A 121 6.95 -17.06 8.11
C LEU A 121 6.26 -18.42 8.31
N GLY A 122 6.82 -19.51 7.79
CA GLY A 122 6.20 -20.84 7.86
C GLY A 122 4.74 -20.82 7.38
N PRO A 123 3.77 -21.39 8.15
CA PRO A 123 2.36 -21.43 7.75
C PRO A 123 1.72 -20.07 7.47
N ALA A 124 2.24 -18.98 8.04
CA ALA A 124 1.71 -17.64 7.80
C ALA A 124 1.90 -17.20 6.33
N PHE A 125 2.92 -17.74 5.65
CA PHE A 125 3.21 -17.44 4.24
C PHE A 125 1.98 -17.66 3.34
N TRP A 126 1.33 -18.83 3.47
CA TRP A 126 0.12 -19.16 2.69
C TRP A 126 -1.14 -18.49 3.23
N LYS A 127 -1.25 -18.29 4.54
CA LYS A 127 -2.40 -17.58 5.13
C LYS A 127 -2.49 -16.14 4.66
N TRP A 128 -1.34 -15.47 4.48
CA TRP A 128 -1.24 -14.14 3.92
C TRP A 128 -1.17 -14.10 2.39
N LYS A 129 -1.30 -15.25 1.73
CA LYS A 129 -1.33 -15.39 0.27
C LYS A 129 -0.04 -14.94 -0.42
N PHE A 130 1.11 -14.96 0.28
CA PHE A 130 2.38 -14.67 -0.38
C PHE A 130 2.66 -15.65 -1.52
N ASP A 131 2.18 -16.89 -1.45
CA ASP A 131 2.24 -17.87 -2.53
C ASP A 131 1.59 -17.38 -3.84
N SER A 132 0.60 -16.51 -3.73
CA SER A 132 -0.22 -16.00 -4.81
C SER A 132 -0.02 -14.49 -5.02
N MET A 133 1.23 -14.01 -4.98
CA MET A 133 1.61 -12.60 -5.16
C MET A 133 2.77 -12.45 -6.15
N GLY A 134 2.89 -11.28 -6.77
CA GLY A 134 3.99 -10.96 -7.70
C GLY A 134 3.94 -11.74 -9.02
N GLU A 135 5.12 -12.10 -9.55
CA GLU A 135 5.24 -12.83 -10.83
C GLU A 135 4.51 -14.18 -10.78
N ASP A 136 4.40 -14.81 -9.61
CA ASP A 136 3.71 -16.09 -9.46
C ASP A 136 2.20 -16.00 -9.72
N VAL A 137 1.60 -14.81 -9.61
CA VAL A 137 0.20 -14.59 -9.97
C VAL A 137 -0.02 -14.85 -11.45
N SER A 138 0.93 -14.48 -12.30
CA SER A 138 0.84 -14.64 -13.76
C SER A 138 0.75 -16.11 -14.18
N LYS A 139 1.28 -17.03 -13.37
CA LYS A 139 1.20 -18.48 -13.62
C LYS A 139 -0.22 -19.02 -13.48
N LEU A 140 -1.09 -18.31 -12.77
CA LEU A 140 -2.49 -18.69 -12.55
C LEU A 140 -3.42 -18.10 -13.62
N TRP A 141 -2.88 -17.47 -14.65
CA TRP A 141 -3.67 -16.82 -15.69
C TRP A 141 -3.93 -17.75 -16.86
N SER A 142 -5.15 -17.70 -17.40
CA SER A 142 -5.43 -18.34 -18.68
C SER A 142 -4.75 -17.59 -19.82
N SER A 143 -4.57 -18.25 -20.96
CA SER A 143 -4.03 -17.61 -22.17
C SER A 143 -4.86 -16.40 -22.61
N GLU A 144 -6.19 -16.44 -22.43
CA GLU A 144 -7.08 -15.33 -22.72
C GLU A 144 -6.90 -14.17 -21.75
N GLU A 145 -6.77 -14.47 -20.45
CA GLU A 145 -6.54 -13.47 -19.41
C GLU A 145 -5.21 -12.73 -19.64
N GLN A 146 -4.14 -13.47 -19.94
CA GLN A 146 -2.83 -12.88 -20.21
C GLN A 146 -2.86 -11.94 -21.41
N LYS A 147 -3.49 -12.35 -22.51
CA LYS A 147 -3.66 -11.51 -23.70
C LYS A 147 -4.45 -10.23 -23.40
N LYS A 148 -5.49 -10.30 -22.56
CA LYS A 148 -6.25 -9.11 -22.15
C LYS A 148 -5.38 -8.12 -21.39
N PHE A 149 -4.59 -8.59 -20.42
CA PHE A 149 -3.70 -7.70 -19.67
C PHE A 149 -2.60 -7.10 -20.53
N GLU A 150 -1.97 -7.88 -21.41
CA GLU A 150 -0.99 -7.34 -22.34
C GLU A 150 -1.60 -6.23 -23.21
N CYS A 151 -2.86 -6.37 -23.63
CA CYS A 151 -3.59 -5.35 -24.36
C CYS A 151 -3.82 -4.09 -23.49
N ILE A 152 -4.24 -4.25 -22.24
CA ILE A 152 -4.47 -3.15 -21.30
C ILE A 152 -3.16 -2.40 -21.01
N VAL A 153 -2.06 -3.12 -20.73
CA VAL A 153 -0.75 -2.52 -20.45
C VAL A 153 -0.25 -1.74 -21.66
N LYS A 154 -0.31 -2.32 -22.87
CA LYS A 154 0.05 -1.61 -24.10
C LYS A 154 -0.80 -0.35 -24.27
N THR A 155 -2.12 -0.47 -24.17
CA THR A 155 -3.06 0.65 -24.38
C THR A 155 -2.86 1.78 -23.35
N ASN A 156 -2.60 1.45 -22.08
CA ASN A 156 -2.32 2.46 -21.05
C ASN A 156 -0.94 3.09 -21.19
N SER A 157 0.07 2.35 -21.66
CA SER A 157 1.40 2.91 -21.94
C SER A 157 1.38 3.92 -23.09
N THR A 158 0.52 3.70 -24.09
CA THR A 158 0.43 4.54 -25.29
C THR A 158 -0.48 5.76 -25.09
N LEU A 159 -1.43 5.70 -24.16
CA LEU A 159 -2.42 6.76 -23.92
C LEU A 159 -2.19 7.41 -22.56
N GLN A 160 -1.50 8.54 -22.58
CA GLN A 160 -1.26 9.39 -21.41
C GLN A 160 -2.61 9.83 -20.81
N GLY A 161 -3.06 9.16 -19.74
CA GLY A 161 -4.25 9.55 -18.97
C GLY A 161 -5.39 8.54 -18.86
N ARG A 162 -5.25 7.29 -19.30
CA ARG A 162 -6.22 6.24 -18.94
C ARG A 162 -5.89 5.63 -17.58
N ASN A 163 -6.93 5.46 -16.75
CA ASN A 163 -6.81 4.81 -15.44
C ASN A 163 -6.69 3.30 -15.66
N PHE A 164 -5.46 2.78 -15.56
CA PHE A 164 -5.16 1.35 -15.64
C PHE A 164 -6.13 0.50 -14.80
N ILE A 165 -6.40 0.94 -13.56
CA ILE A 165 -7.29 0.27 -12.62
C ILE A 165 -8.70 0.10 -13.18
N LYS A 166 -9.26 1.13 -13.84
CA LYS A 166 -10.60 1.05 -14.43
C LYS A 166 -10.65 -0.01 -15.54
N SER A 167 -9.68 0.02 -16.44
CA SER A 167 -9.60 -0.95 -17.55
C SER A 167 -9.35 -2.38 -17.07
N ALA A 168 -8.56 -2.53 -16.00
CA ALA A 168 -8.31 -3.81 -15.35
C ALA A 168 -9.61 -4.39 -14.76
N LEU A 169 -10.39 -3.58 -14.04
CA LEU A 169 -11.64 -4.02 -13.41
C LEU A 169 -12.72 -4.40 -14.43
N GLU A 170 -12.85 -3.64 -15.51
CA GLU A 170 -13.78 -3.97 -16.60
C GLU A 170 -13.41 -5.30 -17.30
N SER A 171 -12.11 -5.62 -17.36
CA SER A 171 -11.61 -6.79 -18.09
C SER A 171 -11.54 -8.07 -17.26
N PHE A 172 -11.44 -7.93 -15.93
CA PHE A 172 -11.31 -9.04 -14.97
C PHE A 172 -12.38 -8.99 -13.86
N PRO A 173 -13.69 -9.03 -14.18
CA PRO A 173 -14.77 -8.89 -13.19
C PRO A 173 -14.85 -10.06 -12.19
N ALA A 174 -14.29 -11.22 -12.53
CA ALA A 174 -14.24 -12.40 -11.66
C ALA A 174 -13.02 -12.45 -10.73
N ARG A 175 -12.03 -11.56 -10.91
CA ARG A 175 -10.87 -11.45 -10.03
C ARG A 175 -11.06 -10.24 -9.12
N GLN A 176 -10.86 -10.43 -7.82
CA GLN A 176 -10.95 -9.33 -6.86
C GLN A 176 -9.89 -8.27 -7.17
N GLU A 177 -10.17 -6.99 -6.87
CA GLU A 177 -9.26 -5.83 -7.05
C GLU A 177 -7.80 -6.05 -6.60
N ARG A 178 -7.58 -7.01 -5.70
CA ARG A 178 -6.27 -7.32 -5.10
C ARG A 178 -5.45 -8.36 -5.87
N ALA A 179 -6.02 -8.99 -6.89
CA ALA A 179 -5.42 -10.11 -7.63
C ALA A 179 -5.15 -9.78 -9.11
N VAL A 180 -5.35 -8.53 -9.51
CA VAL A 180 -5.14 -8.00 -10.87
C VAL A 180 -3.94 -7.07 -10.89
#